data_AF-M0B989-F1
#
_entry.id   AF-M0B989-F1
#
_cell.length_a   1.000
_cell.length_b   1.000
_cell.length_c   1.000
_cell.angle_alpha   90.00
_cell.angle_beta   90.00
_cell.angle_gamma   90.00
#
_symmetry.space_group_name_H-M   'P 1'
#
loop_
_entity.id
_entity.type
_entity.pdbx_description
1 polymer ?
#
loop_
_entity_poly.entity_id
_entity_poly.type
_entity_poly.pdbx_seq_one_letter_code
_entity_poly.pdbx_strand_id
1 'polypeptide(L)'
;MTSRERRVDQNQGQDQDQSRSIVFDRDEYTCQHCGQASDDASLRALAVDDLVTGSATKTDPNVATESGHVSTFTTVCAPCAAVLDGDGTTEGAVEQTQEIEKAISADTEAPMTSEQLFTLVRETTQQQGETVSDVAAFASLTTTLPAKIADAGAANNESKSGSTVDDSSETDSEDSEDSENSEDTERVEANPTTALAETAQQFVATRRSLLLAIASVDQRLTRLDELEYDAATATGDTNPGDQTPAFAAFLETATELQETLRGLVSLAEQVTAGLGRCHGCFGGLSESAIPVTPTACPTCGRTSAETSEWQQSAADSTTVDFERLFSALNDALREASATTERLTDRTTALATELVAAQ
;
A
#
# COMPACT_ATOMS: atom_id res chain seq x y z
N MET A 1 -25.24 26.09 21.87
CA MET A 1 -25.56 24.72 21.44
C MET A 1 -27.06 24.57 21.29
N THR A 2 -27.53 24.74 20.06
CA THR A 2 -28.92 24.58 19.65
C THR A 2 -29.23 23.10 19.44
N SER A 3 -30.51 22.72 19.55
CA SER A 3 -30.94 21.33 19.37
C SER A 3 -30.67 20.75 17.97
N ARG A 4 -30.28 21.60 17.02
CA ARG A 4 -29.89 21.25 15.65
C ARG A 4 -28.41 20.89 15.55
N GLU A 5 -27.53 21.62 16.22
CA GLU A 5 -26.08 21.31 16.32
C GLU A 5 -25.88 19.93 16.97
N ARG A 6 -26.57 19.67 18.10
CA ARG A 6 -26.48 18.39 18.80
C ARG A 6 -26.93 17.16 17.98
N ARG A 7 -27.82 17.34 16.99
CA ARG A 7 -28.26 16.25 16.10
C ARG A 7 -27.29 15.99 14.95
N VAL A 8 -26.58 17.02 14.50
CA VAL A 8 -25.55 16.88 13.46
C VAL A 8 -24.35 16.14 14.05
N ASP A 9 -23.89 16.54 15.25
CA ASP A 9 -22.78 15.88 15.95
C ASP A 9 -23.10 14.40 16.28
N GLN A 10 -24.36 14.09 16.65
CA GLN A 10 -24.79 12.72 16.92
C GLN A 10 -24.83 11.83 15.68
N ASN A 11 -25.31 12.36 14.55
CA ASN A 11 -25.35 11.60 13.30
C ASN A 11 -23.93 11.40 12.72
N GLN A 12 -23.07 12.42 12.81
CA GLN A 12 -21.67 12.31 12.39
C GLN A 12 -20.90 11.26 13.18
N GLY A 13 -21.09 11.19 14.50
CA GLY A 13 -20.48 10.15 15.34
C GLY A 13 -20.96 8.73 14.98
N GLN A 14 -22.25 8.57 14.65
CA GLN A 14 -22.79 7.27 14.22
C GLN A 14 -22.28 6.81 12.86
N ASP A 15 -22.15 7.72 11.89
CA ASP A 15 -21.62 7.40 10.57
C ASP A 15 -20.11 7.05 10.63
N GLN A 16 -19.37 7.67 11.57
CA GLN A 16 -17.96 7.37 11.84
C GLN A 16 -17.79 5.99 12.49
N ASP A 17 -18.57 5.69 13.54
CA ASP A 17 -18.54 4.39 14.23
C ASP A 17 -18.89 3.23 13.27
N GLN A 18 -19.87 3.44 12.38
CA GLN A 18 -20.24 2.46 11.36
C GLN A 18 -19.13 2.27 10.31
N SER A 19 -18.51 3.36 9.85
CA SER A 19 -17.39 3.28 8.90
C SER A 19 -16.20 2.53 9.51
N ARG A 20 -15.92 2.78 10.79
CA ARG A 20 -14.86 2.11 11.56
C ARG A 20 -15.15 0.62 11.75
N SER A 21 -16.38 0.23 12.11
CA SER A 21 -16.72 -1.19 12.27
C SER A 21 -16.55 -1.96 10.95
N ILE A 22 -16.92 -1.37 9.82
CA ILE A 22 -16.73 -1.99 8.49
C ILE A 22 -15.24 -2.22 8.18
N VAL A 23 -14.37 -1.27 8.54
CA VAL A 23 -12.91 -1.40 8.37
C VAL A 23 -12.37 -2.54 9.22
N PHE A 24 -12.84 -2.67 10.47
CA PHE A 24 -12.40 -3.72 11.39
C PHE A 24 -12.94 -5.10 11.00
N ASP A 25 -14.19 -5.19 10.58
CA ASP A 25 -14.79 -6.43 10.07
C ASP A 25 -14.04 -6.93 8.81
N ARG A 26 -13.71 -6.02 7.89
CA ARG A 26 -12.94 -6.34 6.68
C ARG A 26 -11.55 -6.88 7.01
N ASP A 27 -10.90 -6.29 8.01
CA ASP A 27 -9.55 -6.65 8.44
C ASP A 27 -9.57 -7.74 9.54
N GLU A 28 -10.71 -8.36 9.78
CA GLU A 28 -10.92 -9.44 10.77
C GLU A 28 -10.39 -9.11 12.17
N TYR A 29 -10.53 -7.85 12.60
CA TYR A 29 -10.02 -7.33 13.88
C TYR A 29 -8.51 -7.59 14.09
N THR A 30 -7.77 -7.69 13.00
CA THR A 30 -6.34 -7.95 12.99
C THR A 30 -5.58 -6.70 12.58
N CYS A 31 -4.56 -6.35 13.37
CA CYS A 31 -3.64 -5.27 13.05
C CYS A 31 -2.92 -5.59 11.74
N GLN A 32 -3.12 -4.76 10.72
CA GLN A 32 -2.54 -4.94 9.39
C GLN A 32 -1.04 -4.62 9.35
N HIS A 33 -0.49 -4.03 10.40
CA HIS A 33 0.95 -3.76 10.52
C HIS A 33 1.71 -4.93 11.16
N CYS A 34 1.21 -5.50 12.27
CA CYS A 34 1.92 -6.57 13.00
C CYS A 34 1.24 -7.96 12.92
N GLY A 35 0.09 -8.07 12.27
CA GLY A 35 -0.66 -9.32 12.09
C GLY A 35 -1.35 -9.84 13.37
N GLN A 36 -1.33 -9.10 14.47
CA GLN A 36 -1.93 -9.53 15.73
C GLN A 36 -3.42 -9.18 15.81
N ALA A 37 -4.23 -10.16 16.22
CA ALA A 37 -5.63 -9.91 16.59
C ALA A 37 -5.69 -9.06 17.87
N SER A 38 -6.60 -8.09 17.91
CA SER A 38 -6.77 -7.19 19.04
C SER A 38 -8.25 -6.93 19.33
N ASP A 39 -8.53 -6.38 20.52
CA ASP A 39 -9.89 -5.91 20.83
C ASP A 39 -10.20 -4.58 20.11
N ASP A 40 -11.48 -4.30 19.87
CA ASP A 40 -11.94 -3.06 19.21
C ASP A 40 -11.43 -1.79 19.92
N ALA A 41 -11.33 -1.81 21.26
CA ALA A 41 -10.88 -0.66 22.04
C ALA A 41 -9.42 -0.26 21.75
N SER A 42 -8.57 -1.23 21.42
CA SER A 42 -7.15 -1.03 21.09
C SER A 42 -6.88 -0.88 19.61
N LEU A 43 -7.88 -1.07 18.74
CA LEU A 43 -7.75 -0.86 17.30
C LEU A 43 -8.03 0.60 16.91
N ARG A 44 -7.38 1.01 15.81
CA ARG A 44 -7.51 2.31 15.15
C ARG A 44 -7.66 2.08 13.65
N ALA A 45 -8.48 2.91 13.01
CA ALA A 45 -8.59 2.96 11.55
C ALA A 45 -7.71 4.12 11.04
N LEU A 46 -6.60 3.82 10.38
CA LEU A 46 -5.69 4.82 9.84
C LEU A 46 -5.82 4.95 8.32
N ALA A 47 -5.82 6.19 7.83
CA ALA A 47 -5.80 6.47 6.40
C ALA A 47 -4.41 6.17 5.83
N VAL A 48 -4.31 5.23 4.88
CA VAL A 48 -2.99 4.74 4.43
C VAL A 48 -2.16 5.77 3.66
N ASP A 49 -2.80 6.76 3.08
CA ASP A 49 -2.12 7.85 2.36
C ASP A 49 -1.52 8.90 3.30
N ASP A 50 -2.08 9.07 4.50
CA ASP A 50 -1.54 9.98 5.52
C ASP A 50 -0.23 9.42 6.09
N LEU A 51 -0.10 8.08 6.12
CA LEU A 51 1.10 7.39 6.58
C LEU A 51 2.32 7.67 5.68
N VAL A 52 2.13 7.71 4.35
CA VAL A 52 3.23 7.87 3.39
C VAL A 52 3.62 9.33 3.19
N THR A 53 2.69 10.26 3.40
CA THR A 53 2.95 11.69 3.22
C THR A 53 3.53 12.37 4.47
N GLY A 54 3.62 11.64 5.60
CA GLY A 54 3.98 12.23 6.91
C GLY A 54 3.01 13.34 7.34
N SER A 55 1.88 13.47 6.64
CA SER A 55 0.86 14.50 6.85
C SER A 55 -0.27 13.94 7.70
N ALA A 56 0.04 13.03 8.63
CA ALA A 56 -0.77 12.78 9.80
C ALA A 56 -0.84 14.12 10.56
N THR A 57 -1.79 14.97 10.16
CA THR A 57 -2.22 16.11 10.97
C THR A 57 -2.41 15.55 12.37
N LYS A 58 -1.87 16.21 13.40
CA LYS A 58 -2.08 15.95 14.84
C LYS A 58 -3.55 16.15 15.23
N THR A 59 -4.43 15.54 14.48
CA THR A 59 -5.84 15.37 14.74
C THR A 59 -5.92 14.08 15.53
N ASP A 60 -6.71 14.09 16.60
CA ASP A 60 -6.92 12.92 17.45
C ASP A 60 -7.09 11.65 16.59
N PRO A 61 -6.31 10.57 16.80
CA PRO A 61 -6.42 9.34 16.01
C PRO A 61 -7.79 8.65 16.16
N ASN A 62 -8.65 9.13 17.08
CA ASN A 62 -10.06 8.74 17.17
C ASN A 62 -11.00 9.61 16.32
N VAL A 63 -10.51 10.70 15.76
CA VAL A 63 -11.23 11.56 14.80
C VAL A 63 -10.67 11.23 13.42
N ALA A 64 -11.16 10.13 12.84
CA ALA A 64 -10.96 9.87 11.43
C ALA A 64 -11.37 11.13 10.65
N THR A 65 -10.52 11.56 9.71
CA THR A 65 -10.85 12.62 8.77
C THR A 65 -12.24 12.33 8.19
N GLU A 66 -13.20 13.16 8.59
CA GLU A 66 -14.59 13.05 8.18
C GLU A 66 -14.63 12.97 6.65
N SER A 67 -15.12 11.85 6.09
CA SER A 67 -15.44 11.60 4.67
C SER A 67 -14.54 10.69 3.81
N GLY A 68 -13.69 9.82 4.39
CA GLY A 68 -13.03 8.76 3.60
C GLY A 68 -13.92 7.52 3.36
N HIS A 69 -13.83 6.89 2.18
CA HIS A 69 -14.43 5.56 1.96
C HIS A 69 -13.64 4.47 2.69
N VAL A 70 -14.29 3.41 3.18
CA VAL A 70 -13.67 2.34 3.99
C VAL A 70 -12.44 1.69 3.33
N SER A 71 -12.40 1.64 2.00
CA SER A 71 -11.26 1.09 1.23
C SER A 71 -9.95 1.84 1.43
N THR A 72 -10.02 3.05 1.97
CA THR A 72 -8.90 3.97 2.13
C THR A 72 -8.26 3.95 3.51
N PHE A 73 -8.84 3.17 4.42
CA PHE A 73 -8.35 2.98 5.78
C PHE A 73 -7.81 1.58 5.97
N THR A 74 -6.97 1.40 6.97
CA THR A 74 -6.47 0.11 7.44
C THR A 74 -6.58 0.01 8.96
N THR A 75 -6.78 -1.19 9.47
CA THR A 75 -6.83 -1.47 10.90
C THR A 75 -5.43 -1.61 11.45
N VAL A 76 -5.08 -0.86 12.49
CA VAL A 76 -3.84 -1.04 13.25
C VAL A 76 -4.12 -1.03 14.74
N CYS A 77 -3.32 -1.75 15.53
CA CYS A 77 -3.38 -1.61 16.97
C CYS A 77 -2.73 -0.30 17.41
N ALA A 78 -3.16 0.23 18.57
CA ALA A 78 -2.67 1.48 19.12
C ALA A 78 -1.13 1.56 19.24
N PRO A 79 -0.39 0.49 19.60
CA PRO A 79 1.07 0.52 19.61
C PRO A 79 1.65 0.74 18.22
N CYS A 80 1.13 0.04 17.20
CA CYS A 80 1.58 0.22 15.82
C CYS A 80 1.18 1.60 15.26
N ALA A 81 0.05 2.16 15.68
CA ALA A 81 -0.33 3.52 15.32
C ALA A 81 0.67 4.55 15.89
N ALA A 82 0.99 4.47 17.20
CA ALA A 82 1.96 5.37 17.83
C ALA A 82 3.35 5.28 17.19
N VAL A 83 3.75 4.05 16.83
CA VAL A 83 4.92 3.79 15.99
C VAL A 83 4.74 4.56 14.67
N LEU A 84 3.77 4.25 13.83
CA LEU A 84 3.62 4.91 12.51
C LEU A 84 3.49 6.44 12.56
N ASP A 85 2.95 7.01 13.63
CA ASP A 85 2.81 8.47 13.83
C ASP A 85 4.13 9.17 14.24
N GLY A 86 5.19 8.40 14.52
CA GLY A 86 6.49 8.92 14.97
C GLY A 86 6.50 9.37 16.43
N ASP A 87 5.46 9.07 17.21
CA ASP A 87 5.39 9.40 18.63
C ASP A 87 6.16 8.34 19.43
N GLY A 88 7.48 8.52 19.52
CA GLY A 88 8.43 7.59 20.14
C GLY A 88 8.28 7.35 21.65
N THR A 89 7.12 7.63 22.24
CA THR A 89 6.83 7.37 23.66
C THR A 89 5.86 6.22 23.83
N THR A 90 6.33 4.98 23.68
CA THR A 90 5.58 3.79 24.09
C THR A 90 6.13 3.24 25.42
N GLU A 91 5.84 3.95 26.53
CA GLU A 91 5.76 3.29 27.83
C GLU A 91 4.47 2.44 27.86
N GLY A 92 4.58 1.18 27.43
CA GLY A 92 3.58 0.15 27.72
C GLY A 92 2.78 -0.35 26.52
N ALA A 93 3.34 -1.29 25.76
CA ALA A 93 2.66 -2.28 24.90
C ALA A 93 3.70 -2.99 24.00
N VAL A 94 3.78 -4.32 23.77
CA VAL A 94 3.19 -5.55 24.32
C VAL A 94 4.25 -6.66 24.13
N GLU A 95 4.24 -7.62 25.05
CA GLU A 95 4.89 -8.93 25.02
C GLU A 95 4.69 -9.70 23.69
N GLN A 96 5.47 -9.39 22.65
CA GLN A 96 5.92 -10.39 21.64
C GLN A 96 7.05 -9.93 20.70
N THR A 97 7.52 -8.68 20.80
CA THR A 97 8.90 -8.29 20.43
C THR A 97 9.89 -8.46 21.60
N GLN A 98 9.43 -9.07 22.70
CA GLN A 98 10.15 -9.23 23.96
C GLN A 98 11.17 -10.37 23.95
N GLU A 99 12.23 -10.21 23.18
CA GLU A 99 13.57 -10.52 23.70
C GLU A 99 14.58 -9.41 23.38
N ILE A 100 14.25 -8.46 22.50
CA ILE A 100 15.16 -7.36 22.12
C ILE A 100 14.67 -6.00 22.68
N GLU A 101 13.37 -5.70 22.65
CA GLU A 101 12.87 -4.39 23.10
C GLU A 101 12.91 -4.17 24.63
N LYS A 102 12.92 -5.26 25.42
CA LYS A 102 13.03 -5.15 26.90
C LYS A 102 14.41 -4.69 27.37
N ALA A 103 15.42 -4.67 26.49
CA ALA A 103 16.71 -4.07 26.79
C ALA A 103 16.75 -2.55 26.54
N ILE A 104 15.75 -1.98 25.86
CA ILE A 104 15.78 -0.58 25.39
C ILE A 104 14.97 0.34 26.31
N SER A 105 14.01 -0.19 27.08
CA SER A 105 13.09 0.63 27.89
C SER A 105 13.43 0.74 29.38
N ALA A 106 14.64 0.35 29.80
CA ALA A 106 15.07 0.41 31.20
C ALA A 106 16.36 1.21 31.47
N ASP A 107 17.01 1.80 30.45
CA ASP A 107 18.15 2.70 30.63
C ASP A 107 18.18 3.74 29.49
N THR A 108 17.55 4.90 29.72
CA THR A 108 17.41 6.01 28.76
C THR A 108 18.72 6.78 28.47
N GLU A 109 19.90 6.21 28.70
CA GLU A 109 21.20 6.86 28.43
C GLU A 109 22.29 5.89 27.92
N ALA A 110 21.96 4.64 27.60
CA ALA A 110 22.95 3.70 27.06
C ALA A 110 23.08 3.84 25.53
N PRO A 111 24.29 4.07 24.98
CA PRO A 111 24.49 4.12 23.54
C PRO A 111 24.15 2.78 22.89
N MET A 112 23.58 2.82 21.69
CA MET A 112 23.22 1.62 20.93
C MET A 112 24.46 0.77 20.66
N THR A 113 24.37 -0.54 20.91
CA THR A 113 25.50 -1.44 20.66
C THR A 113 25.64 -1.77 19.17
N SER A 114 26.84 -2.13 18.73
CA SER A 114 27.09 -2.58 17.34
C SER A 114 26.23 -3.78 16.94
N GLU A 115 25.90 -4.67 17.88
CA GLU A 115 25.02 -5.83 17.65
C GLU A 115 23.56 -5.43 17.43
N GLN A 116 23.08 -4.44 18.19
CA GLN A 116 21.74 -3.88 18.02
C GLN A 116 21.64 -3.15 16.68
N LEU A 117 22.64 -2.32 16.34
CA LEU A 117 22.68 -1.61 15.06
C LEU A 117 22.70 -2.58 13.87
N PHE A 118 23.55 -3.62 13.93
CA PHE A 118 23.60 -4.64 12.89
C PHE A 118 22.26 -5.36 12.72
N THR A 119 21.60 -5.72 13.82
CA THR A 119 20.27 -6.34 13.78
C THR A 119 19.26 -5.43 13.09
N LEU A 120 19.20 -4.15 13.47
CA LEU A 120 18.24 -3.19 12.92
C LEU A 120 18.47 -2.92 11.42
N VAL A 121 19.73 -2.77 11.00
CA VAL A 121 20.11 -2.61 9.58
C VAL A 121 19.70 -3.86 8.80
N ARG A 122 20.02 -5.05 9.29
CA ARG A 122 19.69 -6.32 8.62
C ARG A 122 18.18 -6.49 8.45
N GLU A 123 17.41 -6.22 9.49
CA GLU A 123 15.95 -6.30 9.45
C GLU A 123 15.35 -5.25 8.51
N THR A 124 15.94 -4.05 8.44
CA THR A 124 15.54 -3.01 7.48
C THR A 124 15.81 -3.45 6.05
N THR A 125 16.99 -4.00 5.76
CA THR A 125 17.33 -4.54 4.44
C THR A 125 16.38 -5.68 4.03
N GLN A 126 16.08 -6.60 4.95
CA GLN A 126 15.14 -7.69 4.68
C GLN A 126 13.74 -7.15 4.35
N GLN A 127 13.22 -6.24 5.17
CA GLN A 127 11.90 -5.64 4.96
C GLN A 127 11.81 -4.91 3.62
N GLN A 128 12.88 -4.21 3.21
CA GLN A 128 12.94 -3.54 1.91
C GLN A 128 12.94 -4.55 0.76
N GLY A 129 13.67 -5.66 0.88
CA GLY A 129 13.64 -6.73 -0.12
C GLY A 129 12.26 -7.40 -0.27
N GLU A 130 11.55 -7.60 0.84
CA GLU A 130 10.15 -8.08 0.83
C GLU A 130 9.24 -7.05 0.14
N THR A 131 9.38 -5.77 0.48
CA THR A 131 8.60 -4.68 -0.12
C THR A 131 8.83 -4.59 -1.63
N VAL A 132 10.07 -4.74 -2.11
CA VAL A 132 10.39 -4.78 -3.55
C VAL A 132 9.61 -5.90 -4.26
N SER A 133 9.52 -7.07 -3.63
CA SER A 133 8.79 -8.22 -4.17
C SER A 133 7.29 -7.94 -4.25
N ASP A 134 6.73 -7.30 -3.23
CA ASP A 134 5.33 -6.87 -3.22
C ASP A 134 5.05 -5.81 -4.29
N VAL A 135 5.96 -4.85 -4.49
CA VAL A 135 5.85 -3.86 -5.57
C VAL A 135 5.90 -4.52 -6.94
N ALA A 136 6.77 -5.50 -7.16
CA ALA A 136 6.84 -6.23 -8.42
C ALA A 136 5.53 -7.00 -8.71
N ALA A 137 4.94 -7.63 -7.69
CA ALA A 137 3.63 -8.27 -7.80
C ALA A 137 2.52 -7.25 -8.11
N PHE A 138 2.54 -6.09 -7.44
CA PHE A 138 1.58 -4.99 -7.66
C PHE A 138 1.70 -4.38 -9.07
N ALA A 139 2.91 -4.19 -9.55
CA ALA A 139 3.23 -3.79 -10.92
C ALA A 139 2.64 -4.78 -11.94
N SER A 140 2.88 -6.07 -11.74
CA SER A 140 2.33 -7.14 -12.58
C SER A 140 0.80 -7.07 -12.62
N LEU A 141 0.16 -7.03 -11.44
CA LEU A 141 -1.30 -6.87 -11.32
C LEU A 141 -1.80 -5.64 -12.10
N THR A 142 -1.13 -4.51 -11.92
CA THR A 142 -1.51 -3.23 -12.53
C THR A 142 -1.46 -3.27 -14.07
N THR A 143 -0.42 -3.90 -14.64
CA THR A 143 -0.28 -4.03 -16.10
C THR A 143 -1.34 -4.94 -16.74
N THR A 144 -2.00 -5.80 -15.96
CA THR A 144 -3.12 -6.63 -16.46
C THR A 144 -4.47 -5.90 -16.48
N LEU A 145 -4.60 -4.77 -15.77
CA LEU A 145 -5.87 -4.06 -15.61
C LEU A 145 -6.50 -3.60 -16.94
N PRO A 146 -5.76 -3.02 -17.92
CA PRO A 146 -6.38 -2.59 -19.17
C PRO A 146 -7.08 -3.73 -19.91
N ALA A 147 -6.47 -4.92 -19.94
CA ALA A 147 -7.05 -6.09 -20.58
C ALA A 147 -8.33 -6.55 -19.85
N LYS A 148 -8.28 -6.64 -18.51
CA LYS A 148 -9.45 -7.02 -17.70
C LYS A 148 -10.64 -6.07 -17.88
N ILE A 149 -10.36 -4.76 -18.00
CA ILE A 149 -11.41 -3.77 -18.27
C ILE A 149 -11.99 -3.92 -19.67
N ALA A 150 -11.14 -4.17 -20.68
CA ALA A 150 -11.58 -4.38 -22.05
C ALA A 150 -12.48 -5.63 -22.16
N ASP A 151 -12.08 -6.75 -21.56
CA ASP A 151 -12.84 -8.00 -21.56
C ASP A 151 -14.22 -7.84 -20.91
N ALA A 152 -14.28 -7.19 -19.74
CA ALA A 152 -15.54 -6.89 -19.05
C ALA A 152 -16.43 -5.93 -19.86
N GLY A 153 -15.84 -4.96 -20.57
CA GLY A 153 -16.55 -4.07 -21.48
C GLY A 153 -17.19 -4.81 -22.65
N ALA A 154 -16.48 -5.77 -23.26
CA ALA A 154 -16.98 -6.58 -24.36
C ALA A 154 -18.18 -7.45 -23.95
N ALA A 155 -18.08 -8.17 -22.83
CA ALA A 155 -19.14 -9.05 -22.32
C ALA A 155 -20.46 -8.30 -22.02
N ASN A 156 -20.36 -7.06 -21.52
CA ASN A 156 -21.52 -6.21 -21.23
C ASN A 156 -22.24 -5.72 -22.51
N ASN A 157 -21.51 -5.53 -23.60
CA ASN A 157 -22.10 -5.12 -24.88
C ASN A 157 -22.80 -6.28 -25.60
N GLU A 158 -22.26 -7.49 -25.53
CA GLU A 158 -22.89 -8.70 -26.09
C GLU A 158 -24.22 -9.02 -25.40
N SER A 159 -24.27 -8.88 -24.07
CA SER A 159 -25.48 -9.07 -23.27
C SER A 159 -26.60 -8.07 -23.61
N LYS A 160 -26.24 -6.87 -24.09
CA LYS A 160 -27.18 -5.81 -24.45
C LYS A 160 -27.73 -5.96 -25.87
N SER A 161 -27.02 -6.67 -26.74
CA SER A 161 -27.41 -6.91 -28.15
C SER A 161 -28.32 -8.12 -28.35
N GLY A 162 -28.53 -8.96 -27.32
CA GLY A 162 -29.38 -10.16 -27.38
C GLY A 162 -30.86 -9.97 -27.00
N SER A 163 -31.30 -8.74 -26.70
CA SER A 163 -32.70 -8.44 -26.30
C SER A 163 -33.52 -7.85 -27.43
N THR A 164 -33.57 -8.54 -28.57
CA THR A 164 -34.61 -8.35 -29.60
C THR A 164 -35.35 -9.66 -29.80
N VAL A 165 -36.63 -9.63 -29.45
CA VAL A 165 -37.60 -10.73 -29.47
C VAL A 165 -38.02 -11.07 -30.90
N ASP A 166 -38.01 -12.36 -31.23
CA ASP A 166 -38.91 -13.05 -32.17
C ASP A 166 -39.05 -14.47 -31.60
N ASP A 167 -40.02 -14.75 -30.73
CA ASP A 167 -41.41 -15.12 -31.01
C ASP A 167 -41.60 -16.17 -32.13
N SER A 168 -42.26 -17.26 -31.73
CA SER A 168 -42.84 -18.37 -32.51
C SER A 168 -41.92 -19.48 -33.08
N SER A 169 -41.92 -20.64 -32.42
CA SER A 169 -42.69 -21.81 -32.90
C SER A 169 -42.52 -23.05 -32.00
N GLU A 170 -43.65 -23.64 -31.61
CA GLU A 170 -43.79 -24.95 -30.98
C GLU A 170 -43.27 -26.07 -31.89
N THR A 171 -42.52 -27.03 -31.34
CA THR A 171 -42.54 -28.43 -31.80
C THR A 171 -42.17 -29.39 -30.67
N ASP A 172 -43.14 -30.24 -30.33
CA ASP A 172 -42.98 -31.50 -29.59
C ASP A 172 -42.00 -32.44 -30.32
N SER A 173 -41.14 -33.13 -29.58
CA SER A 173 -40.63 -34.47 -29.90
C SER A 173 -39.95 -35.08 -28.66
N GLU A 174 -40.45 -36.26 -28.27
CA GLU A 174 -40.02 -37.09 -27.15
C GLU A 174 -38.76 -37.92 -27.47
N ASP A 175 -38.15 -38.43 -26.40
CA ASP A 175 -37.21 -39.56 -26.28
C ASP A 175 -35.78 -39.46 -26.86
N SER A 176 -34.79 -39.45 -25.96
CA SER A 176 -33.90 -40.61 -25.73
C SER A 176 -32.89 -40.31 -24.61
N GLU A 177 -32.88 -41.17 -23.59
CA GLU A 177 -31.83 -41.29 -22.59
C GLU A 177 -30.58 -41.88 -23.25
N ASP A 178 -29.40 -41.29 -23.03
CA ASP A 178 -28.21 -42.08 -22.69
C ASP A 178 -27.13 -41.19 -22.06
N SER A 179 -26.70 -41.63 -20.90
CA SER A 179 -25.65 -41.03 -20.08
C SER A 179 -24.29 -41.48 -20.56
N GLU A 180 -23.44 -40.55 -20.99
CA GLU A 180 -21.99 -40.73 -20.91
C GLU A 180 -21.38 -39.54 -20.19
N ASN A 181 -20.98 -39.82 -18.95
CA ASN A 181 -20.28 -38.97 -18.01
C ASN A 181 -18.87 -38.68 -18.54
N SER A 182 -18.70 -37.59 -19.29
CA SER A 182 -17.40 -36.97 -19.50
C SER A 182 -17.12 -36.09 -18.30
N GLU A 183 -16.14 -36.47 -17.48
CA GLU A 183 -15.51 -35.62 -16.48
C GLU A 183 -14.71 -34.52 -17.19
N ASP A 184 -15.40 -33.64 -17.91
CA ASP A 184 -14.87 -32.33 -18.24
C ASP A 184 -14.89 -31.54 -16.94
N THR A 185 -13.70 -31.35 -16.39
CA THR A 185 -13.47 -30.35 -15.35
C THR A 185 -13.91 -29.03 -15.95
N GLU A 186 -15.14 -28.60 -15.67
CA GLU A 186 -15.65 -27.27 -15.96
C GLU A 186 -14.68 -26.29 -15.28
N ARG A 187 -13.67 -25.87 -16.03
CA ARG A 187 -12.97 -24.63 -15.78
C ARG A 187 -14.02 -23.57 -16.05
N VAL A 188 -14.83 -23.29 -15.03
CA VAL A 188 -15.77 -22.17 -15.02
C VAL A 188 -14.91 -20.95 -15.32
N GLU A 189 -14.84 -20.55 -16.58
CA GLU A 189 -14.20 -19.30 -16.97
C GLU A 189 -14.99 -18.22 -16.25
N ALA A 190 -14.38 -17.65 -15.21
CA ALA A 190 -15.01 -16.63 -14.41
C ALA A 190 -15.53 -15.54 -15.36
N ASN A 191 -16.80 -15.16 -15.18
CA ASN A 191 -17.42 -14.10 -15.98
C ASN A 191 -16.47 -12.87 -15.98
N PRO A 192 -16.14 -12.29 -17.15
CA PRO A 192 -15.19 -11.19 -17.26
C PRO A 192 -15.45 -10.02 -16.30
N THR A 193 -16.73 -9.76 -15.98
CA THR A 193 -17.12 -8.73 -15.00
C THR A 193 -16.74 -9.11 -13.56
N THR A 194 -16.96 -10.38 -13.19
CA THR A 194 -16.54 -10.91 -11.88
C THR A 194 -15.01 -10.92 -11.77
N ALA A 195 -14.32 -11.35 -12.81
CA ALA A 195 -12.85 -11.34 -12.85
C ALA A 195 -12.28 -9.92 -12.71
N LEU A 196 -12.91 -8.91 -13.33
CA LEU A 196 -12.52 -7.52 -13.14
C LEU A 196 -12.77 -7.05 -11.71
N ALA A 197 -13.91 -7.39 -11.11
CA ALA A 197 -14.22 -7.02 -9.73
C ALA A 197 -13.23 -7.63 -8.72
N GLU A 198 -12.85 -8.90 -8.90
CA GLU A 198 -11.81 -9.57 -8.10
C GLU A 198 -10.45 -8.89 -8.27
N THR A 199 -10.05 -8.60 -9.51
CA THR A 199 -8.79 -7.90 -9.81
C THR A 199 -8.77 -6.49 -9.20
N ALA A 200 -9.90 -5.77 -9.23
CA ALA A 200 -10.06 -4.46 -8.61
C ALA A 200 -9.94 -4.51 -7.08
N GLN A 201 -10.56 -5.51 -6.45
CA GLN A 201 -10.44 -5.73 -4.99
C GLN A 201 -9.00 -6.06 -4.61
N GLN A 202 -8.35 -6.96 -5.37
CA GLN A 202 -6.96 -7.30 -5.17
C GLN A 202 -6.06 -6.07 -5.33
N PHE A 203 -6.28 -5.24 -6.34
CA PHE A 203 -5.51 -4.00 -6.54
C PHE A 203 -5.59 -3.07 -5.33
N VAL A 204 -6.82 -2.81 -4.83
CA VAL A 204 -7.03 -1.92 -3.68
C VAL A 204 -6.41 -2.49 -2.40
N ALA A 205 -6.54 -3.80 -2.19
CA ALA A 205 -5.95 -4.48 -1.04
C ALA A 205 -4.41 -4.43 -1.10
N THR A 206 -3.80 -4.81 -2.21
CA THR A 206 -2.35 -4.79 -2.40
C THR A 206 -1.78 -3.38 -2.27
N ARG A 207 -2.43 -2.37 -2.86
CA ARG A 207 -2.01 -0.96 -2.70
C ARG A 207 -1.96 -0.56 -1.22
N ARG A 208 -3.01 -0.87 -0.46
CA ARG A 208 -3.12 -0.52 0.97
C ARG A 208 -2.03 -1.19 1.80
N SER A 209 -1.80 -2.49 1.61
CA SER A 209 -0.73 -3.22 2.30
C SER A 209 0.64 -2.65 1.94
N LEU A 210 0.86 -2.30 0.68
CA LEU A 210 2.13 -1.76 0.20
C LEU A 210 2.44 -0.36 0.77
N LEU A 211 1.46 0.55 0.79
CA LEU A 211 1.64 1.87 1.41
C LEU A 211 1.98 1.75 2.91
N LEU A 212 1.37 0.79 3.60
CA LEU A 212 1.67 0.51 5.01
C LEU A 212 3.10 -0.05 5.19
N ALA A 213 3.54 -0.95 4.30
CA ALA A 213 4.90 -1.48 4.32
C ALA A 213 5.95 -0.39 4.07
N ILE A 214 5.72 0.49 3.09
CA ILE A 214 6.58 1.65 2.80
C ILE A 214 6.66 2.57 4.03
N ALA A 215 5.52 2.95 4.62
CA ALA A 215 5.50 3.80 5.81
C ALA A 215 6.24 3.15 7.00
N SER A 216 6.14 1.83 7.16
CA SER A 216 6.88 1.11 8.19
C SER A 216 8.40 1.20 7.99
N VAL A 217 8.87 1.13 6.74
CA VAL A 217 10.31 1.24 6.46
C VAL A 217 10.77 2.69 6.62
N ASP A 218 9.98 3.67 6.16
CA ASP A 218 10.28 5.09 6.32
C ASP A 218 10.50 5.47 7.78
N GLN A 219 9.68 4.93 8.66
CA GLN A 219 9.88 5.14 10.08
C GLN A 219 11.18 4.49 10.59
N ARG A 220 11.49 3.25 10.17
CA ARG A 220 12.73 2.59 10.58
C ARG A 220 13.95 3.38 10.11
N LEU A 221 13.92 3.92 8.90
CA LEU A 221 14.98 4.79 8.37
C LEU A 221 15.08 6.09 9.15
N THR A 222 13.96 6.72 9.49
CA THR A 222 13.94 7.93 10.34
C THR A 222 14.59 7.64 11.69
N ARG A 223 14.22 6.54 12.36
CA ARG A 223 14.84 6.12 13.61
C ARG A 223 16.34 5.86 13.45
N LEU A 224 16.75 5.21 12.36
CA LEU A 224 18.16 4.96 12.07
C LEU A 224 18.97 6.25 11.82
N ASP A 225 18.37 7.25 11.19
CA ASP A 225 19.00 8.55 10.95
C ASP A 225 19.16 9.37 12.25
N GLU A 226 18.18 9.26 13.16
CA GLU A 226 18.20 9.90 14.48
C GLU A 226 19.14 9.22 15.50
N LEU A 227 19.65 8.02 15.20
CA LEU A 227 20.51 7.28 16.11
C LEU A 227 21.92 7.88 16.19
N GLU A 228 22.28 8.35 17.39
CA GLU A 228 23.67 8.62 17.75
C GLU A 228 24.38 7.29 18.02
N TYR A 229 25.21 6.85 17.07
CA TYR A 229 26.06 5.67 17.23
C TYR A 229 27.48 6.09 17.61
N ASP A 230 27.89 5.80 18.85
CA ASP A 230 29.27 5.93 19.31
C ASP A 230 30.14 4.85 18.65
N ALA A 231 30.54 5.08 17.40
CA ALA A 231 31.57 4.28 16.78
C ALA A 231 32.85 4.41 17.62
N ALA A 232 33.40 3.28 18.10
CA ALA A 232 34.73 3.27 18.69
C ALA A 232 35.68 3.88 17.66
N THR A 233 36.23 5.07 17.96
CA THR A 233 37.06 5.86 17.04
C THR A 233 38.31 5.09 16.66
N ALA A 234 38.23 4.26 15.62
CA ALA A 234 39.38 3.52 15.07
C ALA A 234 40.33 4.47 14.30
N THR A 235 39.81 5.61 13.86
CA THR A 235 40.58 6.68 13.23
C THR A 235 40.33 7.96 14.02
N GLY A 236 41.38 8.56 14.59
CA GLY A 236 41.31 9.77 15.44
C GLY A 236 40.85 11.06 14.74
N ASP A 237 40.04 10.96 13.70
CA ASP A 237 39.52 12.05 12.88
C ASP A 237 37.97 12.14 12.86
N THR A 238 37.23 11.22 13.47
CA THR A 238 35.77 11.34 13.65
C THR A 238 35.45 11.94 15.01
N ASN A 239 34.60 12.98 15.03
CA ASN A 239 34.12 13.49 16.31
C ASN A 239 33.18 12.44 16.94
N PRO A 240 33.11 12.37 18.28
CA PRO A 240 32.06 11.59 18.94
C PRO A 240 30.69 12.01 18.42
N GLY A 241 29.86 11.04 18.02
CA GLY A 241 28.53 11.28 17.46
C GLY A 241 28.43 11.39 15.93
N ASP A 242 29.55 11.43 15.19
CA ASP A 242 29.48 11.40 13.71
C ASP A 242 29.20 9.98 13.20
N GLN A 243 28.20 9.83 12.32
CA GLN A 243 27.89 8.56 11.64
C GLN A 243 29.12 8.06 10.86
N THR A 244 29.37 6.75 10.89
CA THR A 244 30.46 6.19 10.08
C THR A 244 30.13 6.26 8.59
N PRO A 245 31.13 6.37 7.70
CA PRO A 245 30.87 6.43 6.25
C PRO A 245 30.10 5.22 5.72
N ALA A 246 30.30 4.02 6.28
CA ALA A 246 29.55 2.84 5.89
C ALA A 246 28.07 2.91 6.31
N PHE A 247 27.79 3.46 7.50
CA PHE A 247 26.42 3.64 7.98
C PHE A 247 25.68 4.72 7.18
N ALA A 248 26.32 5.86 6.93
CA ALA A 248 25.75 6.93 6.10
C ALA A 248 25.44 6.43 4.68
N ALA A 249 26.36 5.69 4.06
CA ALA A 249 26.14 5.11 2.73
C ALA A 249 25.01 4.06 2.71
N PHE A 250 24.82 3.32 3.80
CA PHE A 250 23.68 2.43 3.95
C PHE A 250 22.36 3.22 3.99
N LEU A 251 22.26 4.26 4.83
CA LEU A 251 21.05 5.08 4.95
C LEU A 251 20.69 5.78 3.64
N GLU A 252 21.67 6.34 2.95
CA GLU A 252 21.49 6.96 1.63
C GLU A 252 20.89 5.96 0.64
N THR A 253 21.49 4.76 0.53
CA THR A 253 21.03 3.72 -0.41
C THR A 253 19.64 3.18 -0.03
N ALA A 254 19.37 3.02 1.27
CA ALA A 254 18.09 2.55 1.76
C ALA A 254 16.97 3.58 1.50
N THR A 255 17.29 4.87 1.62
CA THR A 255 16.37 5.98 1.32
C THR A 255 16.10 6.08 -0.17
N GLU A 256 17.14 5.98 -1.02
CA GLU A 256 17.02 5.93 -2.48
C GLU A 256 16.09 4.79 -2.92
N LEU A 257 16.19 3.61 -2.28
CA LEU A 257 15.28 2.50 -2.53
C LEU A 257 13.83 2.85 -2.15
N GLN A 258 13.58 3.45 -0.98
CA GLN A 258 12.22 3.86 -0.60
C GLN A 258 11.60 4.87 -1.58
N GLU A 259 12.38 5.87 -2.02
CA GLU A 259 11.92 6.83 -3.03
C GLU A 259 11.52 6.14 -4.33
N THR A 260 12.33 5.17 -4.77
CA THR A 260 12.05 4.37 -5.97
C THR A 260 10.76 3.55 -5.82
N LEU A 261 10.55 2.92 -4.65
CA LEU A 261 9.34 2.13 -4.37
C LEU A 261 8.09 3.01 -4.32
N ARG A 262 8.15 4.22 -3.74
CA ARG A 262 7.06 5.20 -3.80
C ARG A 262 6.77 5.64 -5.23
N GLY A 263 7.81 5.85 -6.04
CA GLY A 263 7.69 6.16 -7.47
C GLY A 263 6.95 5.06 -8.23
N LEU A 264 7.25 3.79 -7.96
CA LEU A 264 6.56 2.64 -8.57
C LEU A 264 5.07 2.59 -8.21
N VAL A 265 4.71 2.87 -6.95
CA VAL A 265 3.30 2.97 -6.55
C VAL A 265 2.61 4.11 -7.29
N SER A 266 3.24 5.29 -7.36
CA SER A 266 2.71 6.44 -8.11
C SER A 266 2.45 6.11 -9.59
N LEU A 267 3.41 5.44 -10.26
CA LEU A 267 3.24 4.99 -11.65
C LEU A 267 2.04 4.02 -11.79
N ALA A 268 1.89 3.09 -10.85
CA ALA A 268 0.76 2.16 -10.86
C ALA A 268 -0.59 2.88 -10.64
N GLU A 269 -0.62 3.91 -9.79
CA GLU A 269 -1.80 4.75 -9.60
C GLU A 269 -2.15 5.55 -10.86
N GLN A 270 -1.15 6.03 -11.59
CA GLN A 270 -1.33 6.70 -12.88
C GLN A 270 -1.92 5.76 -13.93
N VAL A 271 -1.59 4.47 -13.92
CA VAL A 271 -2.26 3.47 -14.78
C VAL A 271 -3.75 3.43 -14.47
N THR A 272 -4.15 3.33 -13.19
CA THR A 272 -5.58 3.30 -12.83
C THR A 272 -6.31 4.60 -13.18
N ALA A 273 -5.67 5.75 -12.94
CA ALA A 273 -6.23 7.04 -13.32
C ALA A 273 -6.41 7.14 -14.85
N GLY A 274 -5.43 6.64 -15.61
CA GLY A 274 -5.48 6.53 -17.06
C GLY A 274 -6.58 5.61 -17.58
N LEU A 275 -7.05 4.67 -16.76
CA LEU A 275 -8.21 3.82 -17.03
C LEU A 275 -9.54 4.44 -16.54
N GLY A 276 -9.52 5.69 -16.05
CA GLY A 276 -10.67 6.37 -15.46
C GLY A 276 -11.13 5.78 -14.13
N ARG A 277 -10.23 5.08 -13.42
CA ARG A 277 -10.50 4.44 -12.12
C ARG A 277 -9.72 5.13 -11.01
N CYS A 278 -10.34 5.23 -9.83
CA CYS A 278 -9.67 5.74 -8.64
C CYS A 278 -8.73 4.69 -8.07
N HIS A 279 -7.47 5.04 -7.79
CA HIS A 279 -6.52 4.11 -7.16
C HIS A 279 -6.95 3.66 -5.74
N GLY A 280 -7.76 4.46 -5.02
CA GLY A 280 -8.12 4.20 -3.63
C GLY A 280 -9.33 3.30 -3.42
N CYS A 281 -10.27 3.28 -4.36
CA CYS A 281 -11.49 2.46 -4.26
C CYS A 281 -11.85 1.74 -5.56
N PHE A 282 -11.06 1.92 -6.62
CA PHE A 282 -11.33 1.45 -7.97
C PHE A 282 -12.64 1.96 -8.60
N GLY A 283 -13.28 2.96 -7.98
CA GLY A 283 -14.51 3.59 -8.48
C GLY A 283 -14.23 4.42 -9.74
N GLY A 284 -15.25 4.63 -10.57
CA GLY A 284 -15.12 5.50 -11.75
C GLY A 284 -14.83 6.96 -11.36
N LEU A 285 -13.88 7.59 -12.05
CA LEU A 285 -13.51 8.99 -11.80
C LEU A 285 -14.40 9.98 -12.56
N SER A 286 -14.87 9.61 -13.75
CA SER A 286 -15.88 10.39 -14.49
C SER A 286 -16.67 9.47 -15.43
N GLU A 287 -17.88 9.90 -15.80
CA GLU A 287 -18.72 9.18 -16.76
C GLU A 287 -18.34 9.45 -18.23
N SER A 288 -17.52 10.48 -18.51
CA SER A 288 -17.42 11.08 -19.85
C SER A 288 -16.00 11.12 -20.44
N ALA A 289 -14.96 11.19 -19.62
CA ALA A 289 -13.56 11.26 -20.07
C ALA A 289 -12.55 10.84 -18.99
N ILE A 290 -11.38 10.36 -19.42
CA ILE A 290 -10.24 10.14 -18.51
C ILE A 290 -9.75 11.50 -18.02
N PRO A 291 -9.74 11.76 -16.69
CA PRO A 291 -9.29 13.04 -16.17
C PRO A 291 -7.78 13.20 -16.41
N VAL A 292 -7.43 14.30 -17.08
CA VAL A 292 -6.04 14.70 -17.35
C VAL A 292 -5.42 15.36 -16.12
N THR A 293 -6.26 16.06 -15.36
CA THR A 293 -5.88 16.77 -14.14
C THR A 293 -6.39 16.02 -12.91
N PRO A 294 -5.71 16.17 -11.76
CA PRO A 294 -6.13 15.54 -10.51
C PRO A 294 -7.60 15.85 -10.19
N THR A 295 -8.43 14.81 -10.09
CA THR A 295 -9.88 14.93 -9.88
C THR A 295 -10.29 14.15 -8.64
N ALA A 296 -11.11 14.74 -7.76
CA ALA A 296 -11.63 14.04 -6.59
C ALA A 296 -12.57 12.91 -7.02
N CYS A 297 -12.32 11.70 -6.52
CA CYS A 297 -13.16 10.55 -6.75
C CYS A 297 -14.52 10.76 -6.10
N PRO A 298 -15.64 10.60 -6.82
CA PRO A 298 -16.97 10.78 -6.26
C PRO A 298 -17.32 9.72 -5.20
N THR A 299 -16.65 8.56 -5.22
CA THR A 299 -16.91 7.46 -4.28
C THR A 299 -16.13 7.61 -2.97
N CYS A 300 -14.87 8.00 -3.03
CA CYS A 300 -13.99 8.01 -1.85
C CYS A 300 -13.35 9.36 -1.52
N GLY A 301 -13.66 10.41 -2.28
CA GLY A 301 -13.13 11.76 -2.08
C GLY A 301 -11.66 11.93 -2.49
N ARG A 302 -10.90 10.83 -2.70
CA ARG A 302 -9.48 10.89 -3.03
C ARG A 302 -9.21 11.53 -4.38
N THR A 303 -8.22 12.40 -4.44
CA THR A 303 -7.74 12.99 -5.68
C THR A 303 -7.04 11.94 -6.53
N SER A 304 -7.43 11.81 -7.79
CA SER A 304 -6.78 10.91 -8.75
C SER A 304 -5.34 11.32 -9.04
N ALA A 305 -4.52 10.34 -9.42
CA ALA A 305 -3.18 10.61 -9.94
C ALA A 305 -3.24 11.43 -11.24
N GLU A 306 -2.25 12.30 -11.45
CA GLU A 306 -2.12 13.10 -12.67
C GLU A 306 -1.59 12.24 -13.82
N THR A 307 -2.20 12.36 -15.01
CA THR A 307 -1.82 11.57 -16.19
C THR A 307 -1.29 12.41 -17.36
N SER A 308 -1.12 13.72 -17.14
CA SER A 308 -0.73 14.70 -18.16
C SER A 308 0.58 14.34 -18.88
N GLU A 309 1.57 13.82 -18.15
CA GLU A 309 2.86 13.39 -18.70
C GLU A 309 2.76 12.22 -19.70
N TRP A 310 1.73 11.38 -19.53
CA TRP A 310 1.56 10.14 -20.28
C TRP A 310 0.58 10.29 -21.45
N GLN A 311 0.11 11.48 -21.74
CA GLN A 311 -0.76 11.71 -22.89
C GLN A 311 -0.01 11.48 -24.19
N GLN A 312 -0.69 10.86 -25.16
CA GLN A 312 -0.16 10.75 -26.51
C GLN A 312 0.06 12.14 -27.11
N SER A 313 1.23 12.36 -27.73
CA SER A 313 1.66 13.66 -28.25
C SER A 313 0.82 14.24 -29.41
N ALA A 314 -0.28 13.59 -29.81
CA ALA A 314 -1.23 14.16 -30.74
C ALA A 314 -2.01 15.27 -30.03
N ALA A 315 -2.01 16.47 -30.60
CA ALA A 315 -2.42 17.73 -29.96
C ALA A 315 -3.82 17.78 -29.30
N ASP A 316 -4.67 16.77 -29.53
CA ASP A 316 -6.03 16.66 -29.00
C ASP A 316 -6.36 15.26 -28.40
N SER A 317 -5.36 14.39 -28.18
CA SER A 317 -5.61 13.06 -27.62
C SER A 317 -5.68 13.10 -26.09
N THR A 318 -6.83 12.76 -25.53
CA THR A 318 -6.98 12.47 -24.09
C THR A 318 -6.61 11.03 -23.74
N THR A 319 -5.92 10.33 -24.64
CA THR A 319 -5.58 8.92 -24.48
C THR A 319 -4.20 8.79 -23.86
N VAL A 320 -4.11 7.98 -22.83
CA VAL A 320 -2.85 7.63 -22.17
C VAL A 320 -2.04 6.67 -23.04
N ASP A 321 -0.76 6.95 -23.20
CA ASP A 321 0.23 6.06 -23.78
C ASP A 321 0.68 5.04 -22.71
N PHE A 322 -0.09 3.96 -22.59
CA PHE A 322 0.19 2.89 -21.63
C PHE A 322 1.51 2.17 -21.93
N GLU A 323 1.95 2.10 -23.18
CA GLU A 323 3.23 1.46 -23.51
C GLU A 323 4.39 2.25 -22.88
N ARG A 324 4.37 3.58 -23.04
CA ARG A 324 5.37 4.46 -22.40
C ARG A 324 5.32 4.38 -20.88
N LEU A 325 4.12 4.36 -20.29
CA LEU A 325 3.93 4.23 -18.84
C LEU A 325 4.41 2.87 -18.31
N PHE A 326 4.14 1.78 -19.02
CA PHE A 326 4.63 0.44 -18.66
C PHE A 326 6.15 0.31 -18.84
N SER A 327 6.74 0.96 -19.83
CA SER A 327 8.20 1.05 -19.94
C SER A 327 8.80 1.74 -18.72
N ALA A 328 8.24 2.88 -18.30
CA ALA A 328 8.73 3.61 -17.12
C ALA A 328 8.61 2.78 -15.83
N LEU A 329 7.50 2.06 -15.66
CA LEU A 329 7.28 1.15 -14.54
C LEU A 329 8.29 -0.01 -14.54
N ASN A 330 8.60 -0.60 -15.70
CA ASN A 330 9.63 -1.63 -15.83
C ASN A 330 11.05 -1.10 -15.57
N ASP A 331 11.36 0.11 -16.01
CA ASP A 331 12.66 0.73 -15.77
C ASP A 331 12.86 1.04 -14.29
N ALA A 332 11.82 1.53 -13.60
CA ALA A 332 11.85 1.74 -12.16
C ALA A 332 11.97 0.41 -11.37
N LEU A 333 11.35 -0.69 -11.83
CA LEU A 333 11.56 -2.02 -11.22
C LEU A 333 13.01 -2.49 -11.34
N ARG A 334 13.65 -2.25 -12.50
CA ARG A 334 15.07 -2.58 -12.70
C ARG A 334 15.97 -1.75 -11.79
N GLU A 335 15.67 -0.45 -11.64
CA GLU A 335 16.41 0.42 -10.73
C GLU A 335 16.25 -0.02 -9.27
N ALA A 336 15.02 -0.38 -8.84
CA ALA A 336 14.78 -0.91 -7.50
C ALA A 336 15.58 -2.20 -7.24
N SER A 337 15.65 -3.10 -8.23
CA SER A 337 16.47 -4.31 -8.16
C SER A 337 17.95 -3.99 -8.01
N ALA A 338 18.49 -3.10 -8.85
CA ALA A 338 19.90 -2.69 -8.78
C ALA A 338 20.23 -1.99 -7.45
N THR A 339 19.31 -1.17 -6.93
CA THR A 339 19.46 -0.49 -5.63
C THR A 339 19.40 -1.48 -4.47
N THR A 340 18.59 -2.54 -4.56
CA THR A 340 18.55 -3.62 -3.57
C THR A 340 19.86 -4.41 -3.51
N GLU A 341 20.49 -4.66 -4.66
CA GLU A 341 21.84 -5.25 -4.72
C GLU A 341 22.86 -4.33 -4.05
N ARG A 342 22.88 -3.03 -4.40
CA ARG A 342 23.73 -2.03 -3.76
C ARG A 342 23.51 -1.98 -2.25
N LEU A 343 22.26 -2.01 -1.79
CA LEU A 343 21.92 -1.99 -0.37
C LEU A 343 22.48 -3.20 0.38
N THR A 344 22.45 -4.38 -0.25
CA THR A 344 23.02 -5.61 0.31
C THR A 344 24.54 -5.49 0.47
N ASP A 345 25.21 -4.91 -0.53
CA ASP A 345 26.64 -4.61 -0.46
C ASP A 345 26.97 -3.62 0.66
N ARG A 346 26.17 -2.55 0.81
CA ARG A 346 26.33 -1.56 1.91
C ARG A 346 26.10 -2.18 3.28
N THR A 347 25.09 -3.03 3.42
CA THR A 347 24.82 -3.78 4.64
C THR A 347 26.03 -4.66 5.03
N THR A 348 26.64 -5.33 4.05
CA THR A 348 27.82 -6.17 4.26
C THR A 348 29.07 -5.37 4.64
N ALA A 349 29.27 -4.21 4.00
CA ALA A 349 30.36 -3.29 4.32
C ALA A 349 30.24 -2.77 5.76
N LEU A 350 29.04 -2.35 6.16
CA LEU A 350 28.76 -1.91 7.52
C LEU A 350 28.99 -3.04 8.53
N ALA A 351 28.51 -4.25 8.26
CA ALA A 351 28.75 -5.41 9.13
C ALA A 351 30.25 -5.67 9.37
N THR A 352 31.06 -5.55 8.31
CA THR A 352 32.51 -5.72 8.39
C THR A 352 33.15 -4.66 9.29
N GLU A 353 32.71 -3.41 9.17
CA GLU A 353 33.17 -2.30 10.00
C GLU A 353 32.78 -2.48 11.48
N LEU A 354 31.53 -2.88 11.75
CA LEU A 354 31.03 -3.13 13.10
C LEU A 354 31.81 -4.27 13.78
N VAL A 355 32.15 -5.35 13.05
CA VAL A 355 32.99 -6.44 13.58
C VAL A 355 34.42 -5.99 13.83
N ALA A 356 34.98 -5.10 13.01
CA ALA A 356 36.34 -4.59 13.19
C ALA A 356 36.47 -3.63 14.38
N ALA A 357 35.35 -3.05 14.84
CA ALA A 357 35.29 -2.12 15.97
C ALA A 357 35.10 -2.80 17.34
N GLN A 358 34.84 -4.12 17.38
CA GLN A 358 34.69 -4.93 18.61
C GLN A 358 36.04 -5.42 19.16
#